data_AF-A0AAJ1ID16-F1
#
_entry.id   AF-A0AAJ1ID16-F1
#
_cell.length_a   1.000
_cell.length_b   1.000
_cell.length_c   1.000
_cell.angle_alpha   90.00
_cell.angle_beta   90.00
_cell.angle_gamma   90.00
#
_symmetry.space_group_name_H-M   'P 1'
#
loop_
_entity.id
_entity.type
_entity.pdbx_description
1 polymer ?
#
loop_
_entity_poly.entity_id
_entity_poly.type
_entity_poly.pdbx_seq_one_letter_code
_entity_poly.pdbx_strand_id
1 'polypeptide(L)'
;MKVRKHRIFYIILVVLMIIDVYSIFNAGNPNSIIRNIVPDPGWDFLITAIISLLIVVNVGIMSSLNGNATDPVYLSLLENKAYIEKLREKGKNDQEIALSFISKLNESNLGKKIAYRKAIKYLKRI
;
A
#
# COMPACT_ATOMS: atom_id res chain seq x y z
N MET A 1 -4.44 9.29 -20.45
CA MET A 1 -5.66 8.57 -19.98
C MET A 1 -5.31 7.44 -18.98
N LYS A 2 -4.69 7.76 -17.83
CA LYS A 2 -4.20 6.76 -16.84
C LYS A 2 -5.06 6.65 -15.56
N VAL A 3 -6.12 7.45 -15.44
CA VAL A 3 -6.96 7.58 -14.23
C VAL A 3 -8.07 6.52 -14.16
N ARG A 4 -8.34 5.81 -15.26
CA ARG A 4 -9.56 4.99 -15.40
C ARG A 4 -9.53 3.68 -14.61
N LYS A 5 -8.36 3.12 -14.29
CA LYS A 5 -8.23 1.79 -13.67
C LYS A 5 -8.44 1.75 -12.14
N HIS A 6 -8.50 2.90 -11.47
CA HIS A 6 -8.61 2.93 -10.00
C HIS A 6 -9.91 3.53 -9.49
N ARG A 7 -10.78 4.08 -10.36
CA ARG A 7 -12.03 4.73 -9.95
C ARG A 7 -12.95 3.79 -9.16
N ILE A 8 -12.95 2.50 -9.48
CA ILE A 8 -13.77 1.52 -8.76
C ILE A 8 -13.34 1.37 -7.30
N PHE A 9 -12.03 1.39 -7.01
CA PHE A 9 -11.53 1.34 -5.63
C PHE A 9 -11.92 2.57 -4.83
N TYR A 10 -11.86 3.76 -5.45
CA TYR A 10 -12.35 5.00 -4.82
C TYR A 10 -13.86 4.96 -4.54
N ILE A 11 -14.68 4.43 -5.46
CA ILE A 11 -16.13 4.29 -5.24
C ILE A 11 -16.39 3.32 -4.08
N ILE A 12 -15.73 2.15 -4.08
CA ILE A 12 -15.85 1.17 -3.01
C ILE A 12 -15.42 1.78 -1.67
N LEU A 13 -14.30 2.52 -1.64
CA LEU A 13 -13.80 3.18 -0.45
C LEU A 13 -14.81 4.17 0.12
N VAL A 14 -15.39 5.04 -0.71
CA VAL A 14 -16.40 6.01 -0.26
C VAL A 14 -17.63 5.31 0.33
N VAL A 15 -18.12 4.26 -0.35
CA VAL A 15 -19.27 3.48 0.16
C VAL A 15 -18.92 2.83 1.50
N LEU A 16 -17.76 2.17 1.61
CA LEU A 16 -17.33 1.55 2.86
C LEU A 16 -17.20 2.58 3.99
N MET A 17 -16.61 3.76 3.72
CA MET A 17 -16.47 4.81 4.73
C MET A 17 -17.82 5.34 5.22
N ILE A 18 -18.80 5.52 4.33
CA ILE A 18 -20.15 5.94 4.73
C ILE A 18 -20.80 4.89 5.64
N ILE A 19 -20.68 3.61 5.29
CA ILE A 19 -21.24 2.52 6.10
C ILE A 19 -20.50 2.41 7.44
N ASP A 20 -19.17 2.54 7.44
CA ASP A 20 -18.32 2.45 8.64
C ASP A 20 -18.65 3.57 9.63
N VAL A 21 -18.71 4.82 9.15
CA VAL A 21 -19.11 5.98 9.95
C VAL A 21 -20.51 5.77 10.53
N TYR A 22 -21.48 5.35 9.72
CA TYR A 22 -22.82 5.07 10.22
C TYR A 22 -22.82 3.97 11.30
N SER A 23 -22.05 2.90 11.09
CA SER A 23 -21.96 1.75 12.01
C SER A 23 -21.31 2.16 13.33
N ILE A 24 -20.23 2.95 13.30
CA ILE A 24 -19.57 3.47 14.52
C ILE A 24 -20.56 4.27 15.38
N PHE A 25 -21.34 5.16 14.76
CA PHE A 25 -22.27 6.02 15.50
C PHE A 25 -23.58 5.33 15.91
N ASN A 26 -23.91 4.18 15.31
CA ASN A 26 -25.15 3.45 15.60
C ASN A 26 -24.91 2.06 16.22
N ALA A 27 -23.68 1.73 16.60
CA ALA A 27 -23.38 0.48 17.25
C ALA A 27 -24.13 0.36 18.59
N GLY A 28 -24.86 -0.74 18.78
CA GLY A 28 -25.67 -0.96 19.97
C GLY A 28 -27.05 -0.27 19.93
N ASN A 29 -27.36 0.49 18.87
CA ASN A 29 -28.67 1.13 18.74
C ASN A 29 -29.72 0.11 18.23
N PRO A 30 -30.74 -0.24 19.04
CA PRO A 30 -31.79 -1.18 18.65
C PRO A 30 -32.69 -0.65 17.54
N ASN A 31 -32.65 0.65 17.24
CA ASN A 31 -33.42 1.27 16.16
C ASN A 31 -32.56 1.58 14.91
N SER A 32 -31.36 1.00 14.81
CA SER A 32 -30.48 1.19 13.64
C SER A 32 -31.04 0.52 12.38
N ILE A 33 -30.72 1.07 11.20
CA ILE A 33 -31.09 0.48 9.90
C ILE A 33 -30.43 -0.89 9.72
N ILE A 34 -29.27 -1.11 10.36
CA ILE A 34 -28.55 -2.38 10.35
C ILE A 34 -29.43 -3.52 10.91
N ARG A 35 -30.42 -3.23 11.77
CA ARG A 35 -31.33 -4.25 12.35
C ARG A 35 -32.11 -5.03 11.31
N ASN A 36 -32.36 -4.45 10.14
CA ASN A 36 -33.04 -5.13 9.04
C ASN A 36 -32.21 -6.29 8.45
N ILE A 37 -30.91 -6.32 8.72
CA ILE A 37 -29.96 -7.31 8.20
C ILE A 37 -29.38 -8.13 9.35
N VAL A 38 -28.99 -7.48 10.45
CA VAL A 38 -28.42 -8.11 11.63
C VAL A 38 -29.29 -7.71 12.83
N PRO A 39 -30.18 -8.58 13.32
CA PRO A 39 -31.10 -8.22 14.39
C PRO A 39 -30.41 -7.96 15.74
N ASP A 40 -29.40 -8.75 16.09
CA ASP A 40 -28.73 -8.69 17.40
C ASP A 40 -27.63 -7.60 17.45
N PRO A 41 -27.75 -6.57 18.33
CA PRO A 41 -26.77 -5.47 18.42
C PRO A 41 -25.38 -5.90 18.94
N GLY A 42 -25.26 -7.10 19.53
CA GLY A 42 -23.98 -7.64 19.99
C GLY A 42 -22.95 -7.79 18.87
N TRP A 43 -23.39 -7.87 17.62
CA TRP A 43 -22.52 -8.03 16.45
C TRP A 43 -21.98 -6.71 15.89
N ASP A 44 -22.49 -5.56 16.32
CA ASP A 44 -22.24 -4.26 15.69
C ASP A 44 -20.76 -3.89 15.75
N PHE A 45 -20.11 -4.18 16.86
CA PHE A 45 -18.69 -3.97 17.03
C PHE A 45 -17.88 -4.81 16.03
N LEU A 46 -18.19 -6.10 15.90
CA LEU A 46 -17.46 -6.99 15.01
C LEU A 46 -17.66 -6.59 13.54
N ILE A 47 -18.90 -6.24 13.16
CA ILE A 47 -19.23 -5.80 11.80
C ILE A 47 -18.46 -4.52 11.47
N THR A 48 -18.47 -3.55 12.38
CA THR A 48 -17.73 -2.29 12.22
C THR A 48 -16.23 -2.57 12.08
N ALA A 49 -15.65 -3.43 12.92
CA ALA A 49 -14.24 -3.80 12.84
C ALA A 49 -13.88 -4.47 11.48
N ILE A 50 -14.76 -5.32 10.95
CA ILE A 50 -14.57 -5.94 9.64
C ILE A 50 -14.61 -4.89 8.52
N ILE A 51 -15.57 -3.96 8.55
CA ILE A 51 -15.68 -2.89 7.55
C ILE A 51 -14.45 -1.98 7.60
N SER A 52 -14.03 -1.57 8.80
CA SER A 52 -12.80 -0.81 9.02
C SER A 52 -11.56 -1.53 8.47
N LEU A 53 -11.45 -2.85 8.68
CA LEU A 53 -10.35 -3.65 8.11
C LEU A 53 -10.40 -3.67 6.58
N LEU A 54 -11.59 -3.80 5.98
CA LEU A 54 -11.76 -3.75 4.52
C LEU A 54 -11.32 -2.41 3.94
N ILE A 55 -11.57 -1.30 4.64
CA ILE A 55 -11.09 0.03 4.26
C ILE A 55 -9.56 0.04 4.20
N VAL A 56 -8.89 -0.43 5.26
CA VAL A 56 -7.42 -0.48 5.33
C VAL A 56 -6.84 -1.33 4.21
N VAL A 57 -7.41 -2.51 3.95
CA VAL A 57 -6.99 -3.39 2.84
C VAL A 57 -7.18 -2.71 1.49
N ASN A 58 -8.31 -2.04 1.27
CA ASN A 58 -8.60 -1.33 0.03
C ASN A 58 -7.56 -0.22 -0.24
N VAL A 59 -7.28 0.61 0.77
CA VAL A 59 -6.25 1.66 0.70
C VAL A 59 -4.86 1.06 0.45
N GLY A 60 -4.52 -0.04 1.11
CA GLY A 60 -3.25 -0.76 0.88
C GLY A 60 -3.09 -1.24 -0.56
N ILE A 61 -4.16 -1.80 -1.15
CA ILE A 61 -4.18 -2.21 -2.56
C ILE A 61 -3.99 -0.99 -3.48
N MET A 62 -4.72 0.11 -3.23
CA MET A 62 -4.61 1.34 -4.02
C MET A 62 -3.19 1.93 -3.99
N SER A 63 -2.57 1.96 -2.82
CA SER A 63 -1.19 2.42 -2.63
C SER A 63 -0.19 1.57 -3.42
N SER A 64 -0.36 0.24 -3.40
CA SER A 64 0.48 -0.68 -4.18
C SER A 64 0.32 -0.52 -5.69
N LEU A 65 -0.89 -0.19 -6.16
CA LEU A 65 -1.22 -0.07 -7.59
C LEU A 65 -0.75 1.25 -8.24
N ASN A 66 -0.67 2.36 -7.50
CA ASN A 66 -0.28 3.68 -8.01
C ASN A 66 1.25 3.83 -8.28
N GLY A 67 1.93 2.73 -8.59
CA GLY A 67 3.37 2.58 -8.45
C GLY A 67 4.30 3.44 -9.33
N ASN A 68 5.52 3.53 -8.79
CA ASN A 68 6.84 3.82 -9.37
C ASN A 68 7.32 5.27 -9.36
N ALA A 69 6.52 6.26 -9.79
CA ALA A 69 7.03 7.64 -9.87
C ALA A 69 7.25 8.29 -8.49
N THR A 70 6.56 7.79 -7.46
CA THR A 70 6.69 8.20 -6.06
C THR A 70 7.28 7.11 -5.17
N ASP A 71 7.78 6.01 -5.75
CA ASP A 71 8.36 4.94 -4.93
C ASP A 71 9.68 5.42 -4.33
N PRO A 72 9.84 5.44 -2.99
CA PRO A 72 11.05 5.94 -2.35
C PRO A 72 12.31 5.21 -2.83
N VAL A 73 12.22 3.90 -3.11
CA VAL A 73 13.35 3.12 -3.62
C VAL A 73 13.75 3.59 -5.02
N TYR A 74 12.77 3.88 -5.88
CA TYR A 74 13.05 4.41 -7.22
C TYR A 74 13.70 5.79 -7.15
N LEU A 75 13.14 6.69 -6.33
CA LEU A 75 13.65 8.05 -6.17
C LEU A 75 15.06 8.06 -5.61
N SER A 76 15.35 7.29 -4.55
CA SER A 76 16.70 7.21 -3.99
C SER A 76 17.72 6.64 -4.98
N LEU A 77 17.34 5.66 -5.82
CA LEU A 77 18.22 5.16 -6.87
C LEU A 77 18.46 6.22 -7.95
N LEU A 78 17.43 6.97 -8.32
CA LEU A 78 17.53 8.04 -9.32
C LEU A 78 18.44 9.18 -8.84
N GLU A 79 18.31 9.60 -7.58
CA GLU A 79 19.18 10.61 -6.94
C GLU A 79 20.65 10.18 -6.92
N ASN A 80 20.91 8.87 -6.82
CA ASN A 80 22.24 8.30 -6.78
C ASN A 80 22.71 7.74 -8.13
N LYS A 81 22.06 8.12 -9.23
CA LYS A 81 22.34 7.57 -10.58
C LYS A 81 23.83 7.65 -10.95
N ALA A 82 24.47 8.80 -10.74
CA ALA A 82 25.89 8.99 -11.06
C ALA A 82 26.81 8.04 -10.27
N TYR A 83 26.45 7.70 -9.03
CA TYR A 83 27.19 6.72 -8.24
C TYR A 83 26.96 5.29 -8.75
N ILE A 84 25.73 4.97 -9.15
CA ILE A 84 25.37 3.67 -9.75
C ILE A 84 26.12 3.45 -11.06
N GLU A 85 26.22 4.47 -11.92
CA GLU A 85 27.00 4.42 -13.17
C GLU A 85 28.47 4.11 -12.89
N LYS A 86 29.10 4.78 -11.91
CA LYS A 86 30.47 4.46 -11.47
C LYS A 86 30.63 3.03 -10.96
N LEU A 87 29.60 2.45 -10.33
CA LEU A 87 29.65 1.06 -9.90
C LEU A 87 29.56 0.10 -11.09
N ARG A 88 28.77 0.43 -12.11
CA ARG A 88 28.67 -0.33 -13.36
C ARG A 88 29.97 -0.27 -14.16
N GLU A 89 30.60 0.89 -14.24
CA GLU A 89 31.94 1.06 -14.86
C GLU A 89 33.00 0.18 -14.17
N LYS A 90 32.85 -0.03 -12.86
CA LYS A 90 33.70 -0.95 -12.07
C LYS A 90 33.33 -2.43 -12.24
N GLY A 91 32.40 -2.76 -13.14
CA GLY A 91 31.98 -4.13 -13.45
C GLY A 91 30.95 -4.72 -12.49
N LYS A 92 30.35 -3.94 -11.58
CA LYS A 92 29.32 -4.46 -10.67
C LYS A 92 28.01 -4.70 -11.41
N ASN A 93 27.40 -5.85 -11.12
CA ASN A 93 26.08 -6.18 -11.65
C ASN A 93 24.95 -5.53 -10.82
N ASP A 94 23.73 -5.49 -11.38
CA ASP A 94 22.57 -4.87 -10.71
C ASP A 94 22.21 -5.55 -9.37
N GLN A 95 22.53 -6.85 -9.20
CA GLN A 95 22.26 -7.58 -7.95
C GLN A 95 23.18 -7.10 -6.83
N GLU A 96 24.47 -6.93 -7.11
CA GLU A 96 25.47 -6.39 -6.19
C GLU A 96 25.16 -4.95 -5.82
N ILE A 97 24.77 -4.14 -6.81
CA ILE A 97 24.37 -2.74 -6.59
C ILE A 97 23.13 -2.71 -5.69
N ALA A 98 22.09 -3.49 -6.00
CA ALA A 98 20.88 -3.56 -5.17
C ALA A 98 21.19 -4.05 -3.74
N LEU A 99 22.07 -5.04 -3.58
CA LEU A 99 22.46 -5.59 -2.27
C LEU A 99 23.24 -4.57 -1.44
N SER A 100 24.13 -3.79 -2.08
CA SER A 100 24.85 -2.69 -1.43
C SER A 100 23.95 -1.51 -1.05
N PHE A 101 22.87 -1.31 -1.80
CA PHE A 101 21.86 -0.29 -1.50
C PHE A 101 21.00 -0.71 -0.30
N ILE A 102 20.44 -1.93 -0.31
CA ILE A 102 19.56 -2.39 0.76
C ILE A 102 20.28 -2.65 2.08
N SER A 103 21.58 -2.96 2.06
CA SER A 103 22.36 -3.18 3.28
C SER A 103 22.52 -1.90 4.12
N LYS A 104 22.44 -0.73 3.48
CA LYS A 104 22.49 0.59 4.12
C LYS A 104 21.13 1.06 4.64
N LEU A 105 20.03 0.40 4.26
CA LEU A 105 18.70 0.78 4.74
C LEU A 105 18.48 0.30 6.17
N ASN A 106 18.01 1.20 7.03
CA ASN A 106 17.55 0.86 8.38
C ASN A 106 16.10 0.36 8.34
N GLU A 107 15.90 -0.80 7.73
CA GLU A 107 14.58 -1.40 7.50
C GLU A 107 14.49 -2.81 8.07
N SER A 108 13.26 -3.25 8.35
CA SER A 108 12.98 -4.63 8.79
C SER A 108 13.43 -5.65 7.74
N ASN A 109 13.64 -6.91 8.14
CA ASN A 109 14.02 -7.99 7.20
C ASN A 109 13.03 -8.14 6.03
N LEU A 110 11.73 -7.99 6.31
CA LEU A 110 10.69 -7.96 5.29
C LEU A 110 10.80 -6.72 4.40
N GLY A 111 11.00 -5.55 5.00
CA GLY A 111 11.23 -4.29 4.28
C GLY A 111 12.41 -4.36 3.32
N LYS A 112 13.55 -4.87 3.79
CA LYS A 112 14.77 -5.11 2.97
C LYS A 112 14.51 -6.06 1.81
N LYS A 113 13.76 -7.15 2.03
CA LYS A 113 13.40 -8.10 0.95
C LYS A 113 12.52 -7.46 -0.12
N ILE A 114 11.58 -6.61 0.29
CA ILE A 114 10.72 -5.86 -0.63
C ILE A 114 11.55 -4.82 -1.39
N ALA A 115 12.36 -4.03 -0.68
CA ALA A 115 13.23 -3.01 -1.26
C ALA A 115 14.22 -3.60 -2.27
N TYR A 116 14.78 -4.78 -2.00
CA TYR A 116 15.69 -5.47 -2.92
C TYR A 116 15.01 -5.83 -4.25
N ARG A 117 13.81 -6.42 -4.19
CA ARG A 117 13.04 -6.77 -5.39
C ARG A 117 12.70 -5.52 -6.22
N LYS A 118 12.33 -4.43 -5.55
CA LYS A 118 12.07 -3.14 -6.18
C LYS A 118 13.33 -2.55 -6.80
N ALA A 119 14.45 -2.55 -6.07
CA ALA A 119 15.72 -2.01 -6.53
C ALA A 119 16.22 -2.72 -7.80
N ILE A 120 16.19 -4.05 -7.83
CA ILE A 120 16.53 -4.82 -9.05
C ILE A 120 15.63 -4.43 -10.23
N LYS A 121 14.32 -4.30 -9.98
CA LYS A 121 13.36 -3.92 -11.03
C LYS A 121 13.63 -2.49 -11.56
N TYR A 122 14.05 -1.58 -10.69
CA TYR A 122 14.30 -0.18 -11.03
C TYR A 122 15.66 0.06 -11.66
N LEU A 123 16.71 -0.64 -11.24
CA LEU A 123 18.05 -0.55 -11.83
C LEU A 123 18.04 -0.89 -13.32
N LYS A 124 17.18 -1.83 -13.76
CA LYS A 124 16.98 -2.13 -15.18
C LYS A 124 16.41 -0.97 -16.03
N ARG A 125 15.90 0.08 -15.38
CA ARG A 125 15.27 1.24 -16.02
C ARG A 125 16.11 2.52 -15.96
N ILE A 126 17.18 2.51 -15.17
CA ILE A 126 18.08 3.66 -14.94
C ILE A 126 19.41 3.36 -15.63
#